data_AF-A0A0F9CHR2-F1
#
_entry.id   AF-A0A0F9CHR2-F1
#
_cell.length_a   1.000
_cell.length_b   1.000
_cell.length_c   1.000
_cell.angle_alpha   90.00
_cell.angle_beta   90.00
_cell.angle_gamma   90.00
#
_symmetry.space_group_name_H-M   'P 1'
#
loop_
_entity.id
_entity.type
_entity.pdbx_description
1 polymer ?
#
loop_
_entity_poly.entity_id
_entity_poly.type
_entity_poly.pdbx_seq_one_letter_code
_entity_poly.pdbx_strand_id
1 'polypeptide(L)'
;MWTAASTEALQLSIRVSLVTTAIIMLAGTPVAFWMVRRRGVAPRLAESMLALPLVVPPVVTGYCLLVILSPKGLLGRWLEAVGLSVTFNWKGAVIAAAVMAFPLFLVVAK
;
A
#
# COMPACT_ATOMS: atom_id res chain seq x y z
N MET A 1 -15.23 -2.95 29.29
CA MET A 1 -16.00 -2.00 28.45
C MET A 1 -15.61 -2.19 26.99
N TRP A 2 -16.06 -3.29 26.38
CA TRP A 2 -15.93 -3.52 24.93
C TRP A 2 -17.28 -3.19 24.29
N THR A 3 -17.31 -2.26 23.35
CA THR A 3 -18.53 -1.91 22.62
C THR A 3 -18.56 -2.67 21.29
N ALA A 4 -19.75 -2.89 20.71
CA ALA A 4 -19.86 -3.56 19.42
C ALA A 4 -18.98 -2.89 18.33
N ALA A 5 -18.92 -1.55 18.36
CA ALA A 5 -18.06 -0.77 17.46
C ALA A 5 -16.56 -1.06 17.62
N SER A 6 -16.06 -1.27 18.86
CA SER A 6 -14.63 -1.57 19.06
C SER A 6 -14.28 -2.97 18.58
N THR A 7 -15.21 -3.93 18.68
CA THR A 7 -15.01 -5.28 18.16
C THR A 7 -14.99 -5.33 16.64
N GLU A 8 -15.84 -4.56 15.96
CA GLU A 8 -15.85 -4.44 14.50
C GLU A 8 -14.57 -3.78 13.98
N ALA A 9 -14.13 -2.68 14.62
CA ALA A 9 -12.91 -1.99 14.26
C ALA A 9 -11.67 -2.91 14.40
N LEU A 10 -11.64 -3.76 15.43
CA LEU A 10 -10.59 -4.74 15.63
C LEU A 10 -10.58 -5.79 14.51
N GLN A 11 -11.74 -6.37 14.19
CA GLN A 11 -11.86 -7.34 13.10
C GLN A 11 -11.44 -6.76 11.75
N LEU A 12 -11.85 -5.52 11.47
CA LEU A 12 -11.46 -4.82 10.25
C LEU A 12 -9.94 -4.59 10.20
N SER A 13 -9.34 -4.16 11.31
CA SER A 13 -7.90 -3.92 11.40
C SER A 13 -7.10 -5.19 11.17
N ILE A 14 -7.50 -6.31 11.79
CA ILE A 14 -6.89 -7.63 11.59
C ILE A 14 -7.01 -8.07 10.12
N ARG A 15 -8.19 -7.91 9.53
CA ARG A 15 -8.40 -8.27 8.12
C ARG A 15 -7.51 -7.44 7.20
N VAL A 16 -7.45 -6.13 7.41
CA VAL A 16 -6.65 -5.22 6.59
C VAL A 16 -5.16 -5.53 6.76
N SER A 17 -4.67 -5.73 7.99
CA SER A 17 -3.26 -5.99 8.24
C SER A 17 -2.81 -7.31 7.61
N LEU A 18 -3.56 -8.39 7.78
CA LEU A 18 -3.23 -9.70 7.20
C LEU A 18 -3.14 -9.66 5.67
N VAL A 19 -4.15 -9.07 5.01
CA VAL A 19 -4.15 -8.94 3.55
C VAL A 19 -3.00 -8.06 3.08
N THR A 20 -2.76 -6.95 3.77
CA THR A 20 -1.66 -6.03 3.46
C THR A 20 -0.31 -6.73 3.57
N THR A 21 -0.06 -7.44 4.66
CA THR A 21 1.18 -8.20 4.87
C THR A 21 1.37 -9.26 3.80
N ALA A 22 0.32 -10.01 3.44
CA ALA A 22 0.41 -11.02 2.39
C ALA A 22 0.77 -10.39 1.03
N ILE A 23 0.15 -9.26 0.67
CA ILE A 23 0.46 -8.53 -0.57
C ILE A 23 1.91 -8.05 -0.57
N ILE A 24 2.35 -7.41 0.51
CA ILE A 24 3.73 -6.89 0.63
C ILE A 24 4.73 -8.03 0.59
N MET A 25 4.46 -9.16 1.23
CA MET A 25 5.38 -10.29 1.22
C MET A 25 5.48 -10.92 -0.17
N LEU A 26 4.36 -11.10 -0.87
CA LEU A 26 4.36 -11.64 -2.23
C LEU A 26 5.01 -10.70 -3.26
N ALA A 27 4.76 -9.40 -3.18
CA ALA A 27 5.28 -8.42 -4.15
C ALA A 27 6.64 -7.81 -3.75
N GLY A 28 6.86 -7.60 -2.45
CA GLY A 28 8.04 -6.94 -1.91
C GLY A 28 9.27 -7.85 -1.86
N THR A 29 9.12 -9.13 -1.53
CA THR A 29 10.24 -10.09 -1.53
C THR A 29 10.93 -10.20 -2.89
N PRO A 30 10.24 -10.40 -4.03
CA PRO A 30 10.91 -10.45 -5.33
C PRO A 30 11.55 -9.10 -5.71
N VAL A 31 10.96 -7.98 -5.32
CA VAL A 31 11.54 -6.64 -5.54
C VAL A 31 12.83 -6.47 -4.74
N ALA A 32 12.81 -6.78 -3.44
CA ALA A 32 13.99 -6.74 -2.57
C ALA A 32 15.10 -7.64 -3.12
N PHE A 33 14.77 -8.88 -3.48
CA PHE A 33 15.71 -9.82 -4.08
C PHE A 33 16.33 -9.30 -5.38
N TRP A 34 15.52 -8.69 -6.25
CA TRP A 34 16.01 -8.08 -7.49
C TRP A 34 16.94 -6.89 -7.23
N MET A 35 16.63 -6.06 -6.22
CA MET A 35 17.44 -4.90 -5.83
C MET A 35 18.81 -5.30 -5.27
N VAL A 36 18.90 -6.40 -4.52
CA VAL A 36 20.18 -6.92 -4.00
C VAL A 36 21.03 -7.52 -5.13
N ARG A 37 20.41 -8.22 -6.07
CA ARG A 37 21.11 -8.98 -7.10
C ARG A 37 21.64 -8.12 -8.25
N ARG A 38 21.06 -6.93 -8.49
CA ARG A 38 21.48 -6.01 -9.54
C ARG A 38 22.41 -4.94 -8.96
N ARG A 39 23.53 -4.67 -9.64
CA ARG A 39 24.37 -3.49 -9.40
C ARG A 39 24.12 -2.47 -10.51
N GLY A 40 23.90 -1.20 -10.16
CA GLY A 40 23.67 -0.12 -11.13
C GLY A 40 22.71 0.97 -10.65
N VAL A 41 22.28 1.83 -11.58
CA VAL A 41 21.38 2.97 -11.30
C VAL A 41 19.93 2.53 -11.07
N ALA A 42 19.48 1.47 -11.76
CA ALA A 42 18.09 1.00 -11.67
C ALA A 42 17.62 0.65 -10.23
N PRO A 43 18.34 -0.17 -9.43
CA PRO A 43 17.93 -0.44 -8.05
C PRO A 43 18.00 0.79 -7.15
N ARG A 44 18.92 1.74 -7.40
CA ARG A 44 18.99 3.00 -6.64
C ARG A 44 17.79 3.90 -6.92
N LEU A 45 17.39 4.01 -8.19
CA LEU A 45 16.21 4.78 -8.56
C LEU A 45 14.93 4.16 -8.01
N ALA A 46 14.81 2.83 -8.07
CA ALA A 46 13.70 2.10 -7.46
C ALA A 46 13.62 2.36 -5.95
N GLU A 47 14.76 2.31 -5.24
CA GLU A 47 14.83 2.62 -3.81
C GLU A 47 14.36 4.04 -3.50
N SER A 48 14.81 5.03 -4.27
CA SER A 48 14.35 6.42 -4.12
C SER A 48 12.86 6.57 -4.36
N MET A 49 12.31 5.98 -5.42
CA MET A 49 10.88 6.05 -5.73
C MET A 49 10.02 5.35 -4.68
N LEU A 50 10.46 4.17 -4.22
CA LEU A 50 9.74 3.38 -3.23
C LEU A 50 9.83 4.00 -1.84
N ALA A 51 10.86 4.79 -1.55
CA ALA A 51 10.97 5.55 -0.29
C ALA A 51 10.14 6.84 -0.26
N LEU A 52 9.65 7.33 -1.40
CA LEU A 52 8.87 8.59 -1.49
C LEU A 52 7.72 8.69 -0.48
N PRO A 53 6.88 7.65 -0.27
CA PRO A 53 5.76 7.73 0.67
C PRO A 53 6.19 8.03 2.12
N LEU A 54 7.43 7.72 2.48
CA LEU A 54 7.98 7.89 3.82
C LEU A 54 8.52 9.31 4.05
N VAL A 55 8.88 10.02 2.97
CA VAL A 55 9.35 11.42 3.02
C VAL A 55 8.18 12.40 3.05
N VAL A 56 7.05 12.01 2.46
CA VAL A 56 5.83 12.83 2.39
C VAL A 56 4.95 12.59 3.63
N PRO A 57 4.26 13.60 4.17
CA PRO A 57 3.33 13.40 5.29
C PRO A 57 2.23 12.37 4.95
N PRO A 58 1.82 11.53 5.92
CA PRO A 58 0.86 10.43 5.68
C PRO A 58 -0.49 10.92 5.14
N VAL A 59 -0.93 12.09 5.56
CA VAL A 59 -2.19 12.71 5.10
C VAL A 59 -2.11 13.07 3.61
N VAL A 60 -0.97 13.59 3.16
CA VAL A 60 -0.76 13.96 1.75
C VAL A 60 -0.70 12.71 0.89
N THR A 61 0.02 11.67 1.34
CA THR A 61 0.05 10.37 0.67
C THR A 61 -1.35 9.77 0.54
N GLY A 62 -2.15 9.82 1.61
CA GLY A 62 -3.55 9.39 1.60
C GLY A 62 -4.42 10.16 0.61
N TYR A 63 -4.27 11.49 0.56
CA TYR A 63 -4.98 12.33 -0.42
C TYR A 63 -4.59 12.00 -1.86
N CYS A 64 -3.29 11.87 -2.16
CA CYS A 64 -2.81 11.47 -3.47
C CYS A 64 -3.39 10.11 -3.90
N LEU A 65 -3.39 9.12 -2.99
CA LEU A 65 -4.01 7.83 -3.24
C LEU A 65 -5.51 7.96 -3.52
N LEU A 66 -6.22 8.77 -2.74
CA LEU A 66 -7.64 9.05 -2.97
C LEU A 66 -7.87 9.63 -4.36
N VAL A 67 -7.10 10.63 -4.78
CA VAL A 67 -7.24 11.26 -6.11
C VAL A 67 -6.96 10.27 -7.24
N ILE A 68 -5.95 9.41 -7.08
CA ILE A 68 -5.55 8.43 -8.09
C ILE A 68 -6.55 7.27 -8.18
N LEU A 69 -7.07 6.79 -7.04
CA LEU A 69 -7.98 5.63 -6.94
C LEU A 69 -9.47 6.00 -6.99
N SER A 70 -9.81 7.28 -6.88
CA SER A 70 -11.17 7.78 -7.04
C SER A 70 -11.73 7.43 -8.43
N PRO A 71 -13.04 7.21 -8.62
CA PRO A 71 -13.62 6.82 -9.91
C PRO A 71 -13.22 7.73 -11.08
N LYS A 72 -13.02 9.03 -10.80
CA LYS A 72 -12.58 10.01 -11.81
C LYS A 72 -11.06 10.02 -12.06
N GLY A 73 -10.29 9.37 -11.20
CA GLY A 73 -8.82 9.29 -11.19
C GLY A 73 -8.24 8.32 -12.22
N LEU A 74 -6.92 8.35 -12.36
CA LEU A 74 -6.21 7.60 -13.41
C LEU A 74 -6.39 6.08 -13.26
N LEU A 75 -6.19 5.55 -12.05
CA LEU A 75 -6.36 4.12 -11.78
C LEU A 75 -7.82 3.77 -11.48
N GLY A 76 -8.57 4.67 -10.84
CA GLY A 76 -9.96 4.41 -10.46
C GLY A 76 -10.89 4.13 -11.65
N ARG A 77 -10.68 4.78 -12.80
CA ARG A 77 -11.45 4.48 -14.03
C ARG A 77 -11.28 3.03 -14.51
N TRP A 78 -10.05 2.52 -14.47
CA TRP A 78 -9.76 1.13 -14.84
C TRP A 78 -10.34 0.15 -13.84
N LEU A 79 -10.26 0.46 -12.55
CA LEU A 79 -10.85 -0.34 -11.48
C LEU A 79 -12.39 -0.40 -11.62
N GLU A 80 -13.02 0.73 -11.94
CA GLU A 80 -14.46 0.82 -12.18
C GLU A 80 -14.90 0.03 -13.42
N ALA A 81 -14.09 0.02 -14.49
CA ALA A 81 -14.35 -0.81 -15.67
C ALA A 81 -14.40 -2.31 -15.37
N VAL A 82 -13.72 -2.76 -14.30
CA VAL A 82 -13.72 -4.16 -13.82
C VAL A 82 -14.73 -4.35 -12.66
N GLY A 83 -15.54 -3.33 -12.35
CA GLY A 83 -16.54 -3.37 -11.27
C GLY A 83 -15.95 -3.31 -9.86
N LEU A 84 -14.70 -2.89 -9.71
CA LEU A 84 -14.01 -2.78 -8.43
C LEU A 84 -14.01 -1.33 -7.94
N SER A 85 -14.76 -1.05 -6.88
CA SER A 85 -14.60 0.21 -6.13
C SER A 85 -13.62 0.01 -4.98
N VAL A 86 -12.70 0.97 -4.81
CA VAL A 86 -11.67 0.98 -3.76
C VAL A 86 -11.73 2.24 -2.89
N THR A 87 -12.61 3.17 -3.23
CA THR A 87 -12.79 4.43 -2.51
C THR A 87 -13.70 4.21 -1.31
N PHE A 88 -13.31 4.70 -0.13
CA PHE A 88 -14.08 4.60 1.12
C PHE A 88 -14.48 3.17 1.53
N ASN A 89 -13.65 2.18 1.22
CA ASN A 89 -13.85 0.81 1.67
C ASN A 89 -12.58 0.17 2.24
N TRP A 90 -12.73 -1.03 2.79
CA TRP A 90 -11.61 -1.79 3.37
C TRP A 90 -10.50 -2.11 2.37
N LYS A 91 -10.81 -2.26 1.07
CA LYS A 91 -9.82 -2.50 0.02
C LYS A 91 -8.91 -1.27 -0.15
N GLY A 92 -9.47 -0.06 -0.09
CA GLY A 92 -8.71 1.18 -0.09
C GLY A 92 -7.78 1.29 1.11
N ALA A 93 -8.24 0.87 2.29
CA ALA A 93 -7.41 0.80 3.49
C ALA A 93 -6.23 -0.17 3.33
N VAL A 94 -6.44 -1.33 2.69
CA VAL A 94 -5.36 -2.28 2.34
C VAL A 94 -4.32 -1.63 1.42
N ILE A 95 -4.76 -0.92 0.37
CA ILE A 95 -3.82 -0.25 -0.56
C ILE A 95 -3.03 0.84 0.17
N ALA A 96 -3.69 1.68 0.96
CA ALA A 96 -3.03 2.73 1.72
C ALA A 96 -2.00 2.17 2.71
N ALA A 97 -2.38 1.13 3.46
CA ALA A 97 -1.48 0.43 4.36
C ALA A 97 -0.31 -0.22 3.60
N ALA A 98 -0.56 -0.81 2.44
CA ALA A 98 0.47 -1.40 1.60
C ALA A 98 1.50 -0.36 1.15
N VAL A 99 1.05 0.78 0.62
CA VAL A 99 1.94 1.85 0.14
C VAL A 99 2.81 2.42 1.26
N MET A 100 2.28 2.54 2.46
CA MET A 100 3.03 3.08 3.62
C MET A 100 3.96 2.04 4.24
N ALA A 101 3.60 0.76 4.24
CA ALA A 101 4.40 -0.31 4.84
C ALA A 101 5.43 -0.93 3.89
N PHE A 102 5.24 -0.81 2.58
CA PHE A 102 6.18 -1.34 1.57
C PHE A 102 7.62 -0.79 1.70
N PRO A 103 7.85 0.53 1.90
CA PRO A 103 9.20 1.06 2.05
C PRO A 103 9.89 0.49 3.30
N LEU A 104 9.14 0.38 4.40
CA LEU A 104 9.63 -0.21 5.66
C LEU A 104 10.03 -1.68 5.46
N PHE A 105 9.22 -2.46 4.73
CA PHE A 105 9.53 -3.85 4.42
C PHE A 105 10.82 -3.99 3.62
N LEU A 106 11.03 -3.15 2.60
CA LEU A 106 12.23 -3.20 1.76
C LEU A 106 13.52 -2.91 2.53
N VAL A 107 13.47 -1.99 3.50
CA VAL A 107 14.64 -1.69 4.36
C VAL A 107 15.06 -2.91 5.18
N VAL A 108 14.11 -3.79 5.53
CA VAL A 108 14.38 -5.00 6.33
C VAL A 108 14.71 -6.21 5.45
N ALA A 109 14.09 -6.33 4.28
CA ALA A 109 14.20 -7.50 3.42
C ALA A 109 15.38 -7.48 2.42
N LYS A 110 16.05 -6.33 2.27
CA LYS A 110 17.22 -6.12 1.40
C LYS A 110 18.52 -6.34 2.16
#